data_AF-A0A847J9F7-F1
#
_entry.id   AF-A0A847J9F7-F1
#
_cell.length_a   1.000
_cell.length_b   1.000
_cell.length_c   1.000
_cell.angle_alpha   90.00
_cell.angle_beta   90.00
_cell.angle_gamma   90.00
#
_symmetry.space_group_name_H-M   'P 1'
#
loop_
_entity.id
_entity.type
_entity.pdbx_description
1 polymer ?
#
loop_
_entity_poly.entity_id
_entity_poly.type
_entity_poly.pdbx_seq_one_letter_code
_entity_poly.pdbx_strand_id
1 'polypeptide(L)'
;MTGFWSRFRRRRAAVIGLIVVAIVIGLALAAPYLYPQSPWKMVQRPFLPPFFDARVPLGTDTLGRNVASGLVHGAQVSLLIGIVSTLVA
;
A
#
# COMPACT_ATOMS: atom_id res chain seq x y z
N MET A 1 -17.37 21.92 -15.32
CA MET A 1 -16.79 20.83 -14.50
C MET A 1 -17.57 19.50 -14.60
N THR A 2 -18.89 19.51 -14.81
CA THR A 2 -19.72 18.28 -14.94
C THR A 2 -19.40 17.41 -16.16
N GLY A 3 -19.00 18.01 -17.29
CA GLY A 3 -18.67 17.29 -18.53
C GLY A 3 -17.36 16.49 -18.48
N PHE A 4 -16.39 16.90 -17.67
CA PHE A 4 -15.13 16.16 -17.50
C PHE A 4 -15.37 14.84 -16.77
N TRP A 5 -16.10 14.87 -15.66
CA TRP A 5 -16.39 13.68 -14.86
C TRP A 5 -17.22 12.65 -15.64
N SER A 6 -18.19 13.12 -16.44
CA SER A 6 -18.98 12.22 -17.29
C SER A 6 -18.14 11.55 -18.38
N ARG A 7 -17.16 12.26 -18.96
CA ARG A 7 -16.22 11.72 -19.97
C ARG A 7 -15.16 10.81 -19.35
N PHE A 8 -14.69 11.14 -18.15
CA PHE A 8 -13.72 10.34 -17.39
C PHE A 8 -14.33 8.99 -16.98
N ARG A 9 -15.54 8.99 -16.40
CA ARG A 9 -16.25 7.75 -16.01
C ARG A 9 -16.55 6.81 -17.18
N ARG A 10 -16.67 7.33 -18.40
CA ARG A 10 -16.84 6.51 -19.62
C ARG A 10 -15.57 5.75 -20.01
N ARG A 11 -14.38 6.21 -19.59
CA ARG A 11 -13.11 5.53 -19.85
C ARG A 11 -12.81 4.55 -18.72
N ARG A 12 -13.10 3.27 -18.95
CA ARG A 12 -12.88 2.19 -17.97
C ARG A 12 -11.45 2.16 -17.42
N ALA A 13 -10.44 2.34 -18.27
CA ALA A 13 -9.04 2.40 -17.86
C ALA A 13 -8.76 3.55 -16.87
N ALA A 14 -9.35 4.73 -17.11
CA ALA A 14 -9.17 5.89 -16.24
C ALA A 14 -9.82 5.66 -14.86
N VAL A 15 -11.00 5.03 -14.84
CA VAL A 15 -11.69 4.66 -13.60
C VAL A 15 -10.92 3.60 -12.83
N ILE A 16 -10.41 2.56 -13.49
CA ILE A 16 -9.61 1.51 -12.86
C ILE A 16 -8.34 2.11 -12.24
N GLY A 17 -7.63 2.98 -12.98
CA GLY A 17 -6.46 3.68 -12.46
C GLY A 17 -6.78 4.51 -11.23
N LEU A 18 -7.88 5.27 -11.25
CA LEU A 18 -8.32 6.05 -10.10
C LEU A 18 -8.65 5.17 -8.89
N ILE A 19 -9.30 4.02 -9.09
CA ILE A 19 -9.61 3.07 -8.01
C ILE A 19 -8.33 2.51 -7.40
N VAL A 20 -7.36 2.09 -8.23
CA VAL A 20 -6.09 1.55 -7.75
C VAL A 20 -5.34 2.59 -6.92
N VAL A 21 -5.25 3.83 -7.41
CA VAL A 21 -4.60 4.94 -6.68
C VAL A 21 -5.33 5.22 -5.36
N ALA A 22 -6.67 5.25 -5.38
CA ALA A 22 -7.46 5.47 -4.17
C ALA A 22 -7.24 4.35 -3.13
N ILE A 23 -7.14 3.09 -3.56
CA ILE A 23 -6.82 1.97 -2.68
C ILE A 23 -5.42 2.12 -2.08
N VAL A 24 -4.41 2.44 -2.89
CA VAL A 24 -3.03 2.62 -2.40
C VAL A 24 -2.96 3.75 -1.37
N ILE A 25 -3.61 4.89 -1.64
CA ILE A 25 -3.68 6.01 -0.69
C ILE A 25 -4.40 5.56 0.59
N GLY A 26 -5.53 4.87 0.47
CA GLY A 26 -6.27 4.34 1.62
C GLY A 26 -5.44 3.41 2.49
N LEU A 27 -4.72 2.46 1.88
CA LEU A 27 -3.80 1.55 2.58
C LEU A 27 -2.66 2.30 3.25
N ALA A 28 -2.03 3.23 2.54
CA ALA A 28 -0.93 4.04 3.06
C ALA A 28 -1.33 4.88 4.28
N LEU A 29 -2.51 5.50 4.26
CA LEU A 29 -3.02 6.27 5.39
C LEU A 29 -3.43 5.38 6.57
N ALA A 30 -3.96 4.19 6.28
CA ALA A 30 -4.34 3.21 7.29
C ALA A 30 -3.15 2.39 7.83
N ALA A 31 -1.94 2.57 7.29
CA ALA A 31 -0.74 1.81 7.66
C ALA A 31 -0.46 1.70 9.16
N PRO A 32 -0.42 2.78 9.96
CA PRO A 32 -0.14 2.70 11.39
C PRO A 32 -1.26 2.00 12.18
N TYR A 33 -2.48 1.97 11.65
CA TYR A 33 -3.61 1.29 12.28
C TYR A 33 -3.67 -0.19 11.93
N LEU A 34 -3.45 -0.53 10.66
CA LEU A 34 -3.45 -1.92 10.17
C LEU A 34 -2.23 -2.70 10.68
N TYR A 35 -1.07 -2.06 10.70
CA TYR A 35 0.19 -2.66 11.12
C TYR A 35 0.92 -1.71 12.09
N PRO A 36 0.55 -1.69 13.38
CA PRO A 36 1.13 -0.77 14.36
C PRO A 36 2.57 -1.13 14.76
N GLN A 37 3.02 -2.34 14.45
CA GLN A 37 4.39 -2.77 14.70
C GLN A 37 5.32 -2.28 13.59
N SER A 38 6.60 -2.09 13.92
CA SER A 38 7.61 -1.74 12.91
C SER A 38 7.68 -2.80 11.79
N PRO A 39 7.66 -2.40 10.50
CA PRO A 39 7.79 -3.33 9.38
C PRO A 39 9.16 -4.04 9.34
N TRP A 40 10.16 -3.51 10.06
CA TRP A 40 11.51 -4.08 10.15
C TRP A 40 11.64 -5.16 11.21
N LYS A 41 10.62 -5.35 12.04
CA LYS A 41 10.61 -6.35 13.11
C LYS A 41 10.52 -7.75 12.50
N MET A 42 11.42 -8.63 12.94
CA MET A 42 11.33 -10.06 12.63
C MET A 42 10.19 -10.65 13.46
N VAL A 43 9.21 -11.25 12.79
CA VAL A 43 7.98 -11.73 13.42
C VAL A 43 7.81 -13.23 13.31
N GLN A 44 8.43 -13.87 12.32
CA GLN A 44 8.30 -15.31 12.08
C GLN A 44 9.51 -15.88 11.33
N ARG A 45 9.58 -17.21 11.17
CA ARG A 45 10.60 -17.87 10.34
C ARG A 45 10.65 -17.28 8.91
N PRO A 46 11.84 -17.14 8.30
CA PRO A 46 11.98 -16.68 6.92
C PRO A 46 11.19 -17.52 5.91
N PHE A 47 10.83 -16.90 4.79
CA PHE A 47 10.16 -17.55 3.65
C PHE A 47 8.84 -18.28 3.98
N LEU A 48 8.05 -17.73 4.91
CA LEU A 48 6.71 -18.23 5.14
C LEU A 48 5.84 -17.99 3.91
N PRO A 49 5.12 -19.01 3.39
CA PRO A 49 4.22 -18.80 2.25
C PRO A 49 3.04 -17.90 2.64
N PRO A 50 2.40 -17.25 1.65
CA PRO A 50 1.20 -16.45 1.90
C PRO A 50 0.06 -17.33 2.41
N PHE A 51 -0.85 -16.72 3.17
CA PHE A 51 -2.04 -17.35 3.75
C PHE A 51 -1.78 -18.50 4.75
N PHE A 52 -0.54 -18.68 5.20
CA PHE A 52 -0.20 -19.71 6.18
C PHE A 52 -0.51 -19.28 7.63
N ASP A 53 -0.33 -17.99 7.94
CA ASP A 53 -0.55 -17.42 9.27
C ASP A 53 -1.28 -16.08 9.14
N ALA A 54 -2.38 -15.92 9.88
CA ALA A 54 -3.19 -14.71 9.87
C ALA A 54 -2.43 -13.46 10.35
N ARG A 55 -1.36 -13.62 11.15
CA ARG A 55 -0.50 -12.51 11.59
C ARG A 55 0.40 -11.98 10.47
N VAL A 56 0.70 -12.83 9.49
CA VAL A 56 1.54 -12.53 8.32
C VAL A 56 0.82 -12.99 7.04
N PRO A 57 -0.28 -12.31 6.65
CA PRO A 57 -1.20 -12.81 5.63
C PRO A 57 -0.53 -12.98 4.25
N LEU A 58 0.47 -12.16 3.94
CA LEU A 58 1.27 -12.28 2.71
C LEU A 58 2.58 -13.06 2.90
N GLY A 59 2.75 -13.70 4.06
CA GLY A 59 3.97 -14.43 4.42
C GLY A 59 5.08 -13.51 4.92
N THR A 60 6.29 -14.05 4.91
CA THR A 60 7.48 -13.33 5.37
C THR A 60 8.59 -13.26 4.33
N ASP A 61 9.43 -12.24 4.45
CA ASP A 61 10.62 -12.07 3.61
C ASP A 61 11.79 -13.01 4.04
N THR A 62 12.95 -12.78 3.44
CA THR A 62 14.20 -13.52 3.70
C THR A 62 14.72 -13.40 5.13
N LEU A 63 14.25 -12.40 5.87
CA LEU A 63 14.66 -12.11 7.25
C LEU A 63 13.56 -12.45 8.26
N GLY A 64 12.39 -12.94 7.80
CA GLY A 64 11.27 -13.27 8.68
C GLY A 64 10.38 -12.08 9.05
N ARG A 65 10.42 -11.00 8.26
CA ARG A 65 9.59 -9.80 8.45
C ARG A 65 8.27 -9.95 7.71
N ASN A 66 7.21 -9.30 8.22
CA ASN A 66 5.88 -9.34 7.61
C ASN A 66 5.85 -8.57 6.28
N VAL A 67 5.66 -9.28 5.16
CA VAL A 67 5.61 -8.67 3.81
C VAL A 67 4.46 -7.67 3.69
N ALA A 68 3.29 -7.98 4.26
CA ALA A 68 2.12 -7.09 4.20
C ALA A 68 2.36 -5.78 4.95
N SER A 69 3.00 -5.85 6.12
CA SER A 69 3.41 -4.66 6.87
C SER A 69 4.41 -3.83 6.05
N GLY A 70 5.39 -4.48 5.42
CA GLY A 70 6.40 -3.81 4.58
C GLY A 70 5.78 -3.09 3.39
N LEU A 71 4.83 -3.71 2.70
CA LEU A 71 4.14 -3.10 1.55
C LEU A 71 3.31 -1.88 1.95
N VAL A 72 2.54 -1.98 3.03
CA VAL A 72 1.63 -0.91 3.46
C VAL A 72 2.39 0.30 4.01
N HIS A 73 3.41 0.08 4.84
CA HIS A 73 4.32 1.15 5.29
C HIS A 73 5.17 1.71 4.15
N GLY A 74 5.63 0.85 3.23
CA GLY A 74 6.38 1.28 2.04
C GLY A 74 5.56 2.17 1.10
N ALA A 75 4.26 1.90 0.96
CA ALA A 75 3.33 2.75 0.22
C ALA A 75 3.19 4.13 0.88
N GLN A 76 3.11 4.20 2.21
CA GLN A 76 3.09 5.47 2.96
C GLN A 76 4.34 6.31 2.71
N VAL A 77 5.53 5.69 2.78
CA VAL A 77 6.81 6.38 2.53
C VAL A 77 6.90 6.86 1.08
N SER A 78 6.51 6.01 0.12
CA SER A 78 6.53 6.35 -1.31
C SER A 78 5.60 7.53 -1.63
N LEU A 79 4.40 7.55 -1.05
CA LEU A 79 3.44 8.64 -1.21
C LEU A 79 3.98 9.94 -0.63
N LEU A 80 4.59 9.90 0.57
CA LEU A 80 5.21 11.06 1.19
C LEU A 80 6.31 11.65 0.31
N ILE A 81 7.21 10.80 -0.22
CA ILE A 81 8.29 11.23 -1.12
C ILE A 81 7.71 11.90 -2.37
N GLY A 82 6.69 11.28 -3.00
CA GLY A 82 6.04 11.83 -4.19
C GLY A 82 5.41 13.21 -3.95
N ILE A 83 4.70 13.38 -2.83
CA ILE A 83 4.08 14.65 -2.45
C ILE A 83 5.15 15.71 -2.18
N VAL A 84 6.14 15.41 -1.32
CA VAL A 84 7.18 16.37 -0.93
C VAL A 84 8.00 16.79 -2.16
N SER A 85 8.38 15.86 -3.02
CA SER A 85 9.11 16.16 -4.26
C SER A 85 8.32 17.10 -5.17
N THR A 86 7.02 16.86 -5.34
CA THR A 86 6.16 17.70 -6.19
C THR A 86 5.90 19.08 -5.60
N LEU A 87 5.88 19.21 -4.28
CA LEU A 87 5.72 20.50 -3.59
C LEU A 87 6.97 21.38 -3.66
N VAL A 88 8.15 20.76 -3.74
CA VAL A 88 9.43 21.47 -3.79
C VAL A 88 9.85 21.82 -5.22
N ALA A 89 9.39 21.04 -6.21
CA ALA A 89 9.65 21.25 -7.64
C ALA A 89 9.05 22.56 -8.16
#